data_AF-A0A6P7KRI4-F1
#
_entry.id   AF-A0A6P7KRI4-F1
#
_cell.length_a   1.000
_cell.length_b   1.000
_cell.length_c   1.000
_cell.angle_alpha   90.00
_cell.angle_beta   90.00
_cell.angle_gamma   90.00
#
_symmetry.space_group_name_H-M   'P 1'
#
loop_
_entity.id
_entity.type
_entity.pdbx_description
1 polymer ?
#
loop_
_entity_poly.entity_id
_entity_poly.type
_entity_poly.pdbx_seq_one_letter_code
_entity_poly.pdbx_strand_id
1 'polypeptide(L)'
;MTLCRMQSLRLAAVLEDCSNQLDILGHTLRVQISSERGAEAGQERARLAKLRRDCQYISQQVYKLHLQLEERHSFSSMLDVVEEEEQKKMAEDMKREKEKELKQRNDALRRQQEELRQKTQQINVLKQQSRYLKEQVCAQSLEIASRRRTAENYMEMQLQLAQKETIKAEKVLEEQLELLQKQLKEEVRIHEESVKFLQNQQEVLQQQLQQWQQLTIQMLEEKEQQLNSVSCKQTVNWDKLSEMRRKGDGADRDGGQGGAGENAPTAGRGRSCYKAPGLVERLHGPQRPR
;
A
#
# COMPACT_ATOMS: atom_id res chain seq x y z
N MET A 1 6.08 92.91 -44.37
CA MET A 1 5.69 94.11 -43.59
C MET A 1 6.70 95.20 -43.88
N THR A 2 6.29 96.38 -44.36
CA THR A 2 7.18 97.51 -44.68
C THR A 2 6.79 98.73 -43.86
N LEU A 3 7.77 99.46 -43.35
CA LEU A 3 7.55 100.70 -42.62
C LEU A 3 7.48 101.89 -43.57
N CYS A 4 6.85 102.99 -43.16
CA CYS A 4 6.95 104.22 -43.94
C CYS A 4 8.39 104.76 -43.87
N ARG A 5 8.89 105.37 -44.94
CA ARG A 5 10.29 105.80 -45.06
C ARG A 5 10.77 106.67 -43.88
N MET A 6 9.94 107.59 -43.42
CA MET A 6 10.28 108.44 -42.26
C MET A 6 10.40 107.66 -40.95
N GLN A 7 9.54 106.66 -40.73
CA GLN A 7 9.62 105.80 -39.56
C GLN A 7 10.85 104.91 -39.62
N SER A 8 11.17 104.36 -40.81
CA SER A 8 12.33 103.50 -41.02
C SER A 8 13.65 104.22 -40.71
N LEU A 9 13.80 105.47 -41.20
CA LEU A 9 15.00 106.28 -40.95
C LEU A 9 15.15 106.69 -39.49
N ARG A 10 14.05 107.05 -38.81
CA ARG A 10 14.07 107.35 -37.38
C ARG A 10 14.49 106.12 -36.55
N LEU A 11 13.98 104.95 -36.92
CA LEU A 11 14.32 103.69 -36.25
C LEU A 11 15.77 103.29 -36.52
N ALA A 12 16.25 103.45 -37.76
CA ALA A 12 17.63 103.19 -38.14
C ALA A 12 18.62 104.04 -37.34
N ALA A 13 18.36 105.34 -37.16
CA ALA A 13 19.23 106.23 -36.37
C ALA A 13 19.32 105.80 -34.88
N VAL A 14 18.20 105.35 -34.30
CA VAL A 14 18.19 104.84 -32.92
C VAL A 14 18.95 103.52 -32.82
N LEU A 15 18.79 102.62 -33.80
CA LEU A 15 19.51 101.33 -33.83
C LEU A 15 21.01 101.50 -34.03
N GLU A 16 21.44 102.50 -34.82
CA GLU A 16 22.85 102.85 -34.97
C GLU A 16 23.47 103.29 -33.63
N ASP A 17 22.79 104.17 -32.90
CA ASP A 17 23.21 104.58 -31.55
C ASP A 17 23.25 103.39 -30.58
N CYS A 18 22.23 102.51 -30.61
CA CYS A 18 22.23 101.28 -29.81
C CYS A 18 23.41 100.34 -30.15
N SER A 19 23.75 100.20 -31.44
CA SER A 19 24.92 99.40 -31.86
C SER A 19 26.22 99.97 -31.30
N ASN A 20 26.39 101.30 -31.40
CA ASN A 20 27.57 101.99 -30.87
C ASN A 20 27.68 101.84 -29.35
N GLN A 21 26.56 101.94 -28.62
CA GLN A 21 26.53 101.74 -27.17
C GLN A 21 26.88 100.29 -26.78
N LEU A 22 26.39 99.29 -27.53
CA LEU A 22 26.72 97.88 -27.31
C LEU A 22 28.21 97.58 -27.56
N ASP A 23 28.81 98.23 -28.55
CA ASP A 23 30.24 98.10 -28.82
C ASP A 23 31.09 98.71 -27.69
N ILE A 24 30.72 99.89 -27.20
CA ILE A 24 31.35 100.52 -26.02
C ILE A 24 31.25 99.60 -24.80
N LEU A 25 30.08 98.99 -24.57
CA LEU A 25 29.86 98.01 -23.50
C LEU A 25 30.76 96.78 -23.70
N GLY A 26 30.86 96.25 -24.92
CA GLY A 26 31.74 95.11 -25.24
C GLY A 26 33.22 95.40 -24.99
N HIS A 27 33.68 96.62 -25.25
CA HIS A 27 35.02 97.09 -24.91
C HIS A 27 35.23 97.20 -23.40
N THR A 28 34.23 97.70 -22.68
CA THR A 28 34.26 97.83 -21.21
C THR A 28 34.34 96.45 -20.55
N LEU A 29 33.52 95.49 -21.00
CA LEU A 29 33.55 94.09 -20.54
C LEU A 29 34.90 93.42 -20.83
N ARG A 30 35.53 93.70 -21.98
CA ARG A 30 36.87 93.18 -22.31
C ARG A 30 37.91 93.65 -21.28
N VAL A 31 37.89 94.93 -20.90
CA VAL A 31 38.80 95.49 -19.91
C VAL A 31 38.56 94.86 -18.54
N GLN A 32 37.30 94.69 -18.14
CA GLN A 32 36.93 94.08 -16.86
C GLN A 32 37.39 92.61 -16.72
N ILE A 33 37.18 91.79 -17.76
CA ILE A 33 37.69 90.40 -17.82
C ILE A 33 39.21 90.35 -17.61
N SER A 34 39.92 91.36 -18.12
CA SER A 34 41.38 91.46 -18.03
C SER A 34 41.86 91.88 -16.62
N SER A 35 41.03 92.59 -15.87
CA SER A 35 41.37 93.14 -14.54
C SER A 35 41.05 92.23 -13.35
N GLU A 36 40.10 91.29 -13.48
CA GLU A 36 39.73 90.39 -12.38
C GLU A 36 40.87 89.45 -12.00
N ARG A 37 41.31 89.39 -10.73
CA ARG A 37 42.31 88.44 -10.19
C ARG A 37 41.84 87.87 -8.86
N GLY A 38 41.72 86.55 -8.74
CA GLY A 38 41.29 85.85 -7.51
C GLY A 38 40.84 84.40 -7.76
N ALA A 39 40.60 83.62 -6.70
CA ALA A 39 40.19 82.20 -6.79
C ALA A 39 38.75 82.01 -7.34
N GLU A 40 37.86 82.97 -7.10
CA GLU A 40 36.50 83.02 -7.70
C GLU A 40 36.48 83.65 -9.10
N ALA A 41 37.62 84.20 -9.57
CA ALA A 41 37.69 84.90 -10.85
C ALA A 41 37.44 83.98 -12.06
N GLY A 42 37.56 82.66 -11.92
CA GLY A 42 37.30 81.72 -13.02
C GLY A 42 35.85 81.71 -13.50
N GLN A 43 34.90 81.69 -12.55
CA GLN A 43 33.47 81.66 -12.86
C GLN A 43 32.99 83.02 -13.38
N GLU A 44 33.43 84.11 -12.76
CA GLU A 44 33.01 85.46 -13.14
C GLU A 44 33.60 85.87 -14.50
N ARG A 45 34.89 85.57 -14.77
CA ARG A 45 35.47 85.77 -16.11
C ARG A 45 34.72 84.98 -17.19
N ALA A 46 34.28 83.75 -16.90
CA ALA A 46 33.50 82.95 -17.85
C ALA A 46 32.12 83.57 -18.13
N ARG A 47 31.47 84.11 -17.09
CA ARG A 47 30.20 84.84 -17.21
C ARG A 47 30.36 86.13 -18.02
N LEU A 48 31.34 86.95 -17.71
CA LEU A 48 31.63 88.19 -18.44
C LEU A 48 32.04 87.91 -19.89
N ALA A 49 32.79 86.84 -20.14
CA ALA A 49 33.15 86.42 -21.50
C ALA A 49 31.93 85.96 -22.31
N LYS A 50 30.93 85.35 -21.66
CA LYS A 50 29.64 85.03 -22.30
C LYS A 50 28.87 86.31 -22.61
N LEU A 51 28.66 87.17 -21.61
CA LEU A 51 27.94 88.43 -21.77
C LEU A 51 28.54 89.29 -22.90
N ARG A 52 29.87 89.37 -22.98
CA ARG A 52 30.55 90.07 -24.07
C ARG A 52 30.23 89.46 -25.44
N ARG A 53 30.22 88.14 -25.58
CA ARG A 53 29.86 87.46 -26.83
C ARG A 53 28.40 87.75 -27.21
N ASP A 54 27.50 87.75 -26.23
CA ASP A 54 26.09 88.09 -26.42
C ASP A 54 25.94 89.55 -26.88
N CYS A 55 26.62 90.51 -26.25
CA CYS A 55 26.64 91.91 -26.68
C CYS A 55 27.16 92.08 -28.11
N GLN A 56 28.22 91.37 -28.49
CA GLN A 56 28.76 91.39 -29.85
C GLN A 56 27.77 90.84 -30.87
N TYR A 57 27.09 89.73 -30.55
CA TYR A 57 26.08 89.15 -31.40
C TYR A 57 24.88 90.10 -31.57
N ILE A 58 24.38 90.70 -30.48
CA ILE A 58 23.28 91.67 -30.53
C ILE A 58 23.69 92.89 -31.34
N SER A 59 24.90 93.43 -31.13
CA SER A 59 25.43 94.56 -31.92
C SER A 59 25.42 94.23 -33.42
N GLN A 60 25.88 93.04 -33.83
CA GLN A 60 25.83 92.61 -35.23
C GLN A 60 24.41 92.52 -35.80
N GLN A 61 23.45 91.99 -35.03
CA GLN A 61 22.05 91.91 -35.48
C GLN A 61 21.38 93.28 -35.55
N VAL A 62 21.67 94.17 -34.60
CA VAL A 62 21.19 95.55 -34.56
C VAL A 62 21.75 96.35 -35.75
N TYR A 63 23.05 96.22 -36.03
CA TYR A 63 23.69 96.83 -37.19
C TYR A 63 23.10 96.33 -38.51
N LYS A 64 22.90 95.00 -38.64
CA LYS A 64 22.26 94.39 -39.81
C LYS A 64 20.82 94.90 -40.00
N LEU A 65 20.06 95.04 -38.92
CA LEU A 65 18.69 95.57 -38.97
C LEU A 65 18.69 97.05 -39.37
N HIS A 66 19.59 97.86 -38.78
CA HIS A 66 19.75 99.27 -39.12
C HIS A 66 19.95 99.44 -40.63
N LEU A 67 20.90 98.70 -41.22
CA LEU A 67 21.19 98.76 -42.65
C LEU A 67 19.97 98.34 -43.50
N GLN A 68 19.24 97.30 -43.10
CA GLN A 68 18.03 96.86 -43.80
C GLN A 68 16.88 97.89 -43.75
N LEU A 69 16.74 98.61 -42.63
CA LEU A 69 15.74 99.66 -42.49
C LEU A 69 16.11 100.91 -43.31
N GLU A 70 17.39 101.26 -43.35
CA GLU A 70 17.87 102.39 -44.14
C GLU A 70 17.73 102.14 -45.65
N GLU A 71 18.16 100.97 -46.13
CA GLU A 71 18.19 100.65 -47.57
C GLU A 71 16.85 100.13 -48.12
N ARG A 72 16.17 99.24 -47.38
CA ARG A 72 15.05 98.42 -47.89
C ARG A 72 13.73 98.68 -47.17
N HIS A 73 13.75 99.47 -46.10
CA HIS A 73 12.58 99.77 -45.25
C HIS A 73 11.85 98.51 -44.74
N SER A 74 12.62 97.45 -44.48
CA SER A 74 12.16 96.12 -44.08
C SER A 74 12.94 95.64 -42.85
N PHE A 75 12.34 94.74 -42.08
CA PHE A 75 12.92 94.13 -40.88
C PHE A 75 12.93 92.60 -40.95
N SER A 76 12.83 92.04 -42.16
CA SER A 76 12.81 90.58 -42.41
C SER A 76 13.95 89.82 -41.72
N SER A 77 15.18 90.34 -41.70
CA SER A 77 16.28 89.63 -41.02
C SER A 77 16.07 89.48 -39.51
N MET A 78 15.31 90.37 -38.86
CA MET A 78 15.03 90.20 -37.43
C MET A 78 13.98 89.12 -37.21
N LEU A 79 13.02 88.96 -38.13
CA LEU A 79 12.06 87.86 -38.10
C LEU A 79 12.79 86.52 -38.26
N ASP A 80 13.72 86.41 -39.21
CA ASP A 80 14.52 85.19 -39.43
C ASP A 80 15.30 84.80 -38.15
N VAL A 81 15.92 85.76 -37.47
CA VAL A 81 16.66 85.52 -36.21
C VAL A 81 15.74 85.05 -35.09
N VAL A 82 14.53 85.61 -34.99
CA VAL A 82 13.53 85.19 -34.00
C VAL A 82 13.07 83.77 -34.28
N GLU A 83 12.75 83.45 -35.54
CA GLU A 83 12.37 82.09 -35.95
C GLU A 83 13.48 81.07 -35.69
N GLU A 84 14.74 81.42 -35.98
CA GLU A 84 15.90 80.57 -35.68
C GLU A 84 16.04 80.29 -34.17
N GLU A 85 15.88 81.30 -33.30
CA GLU A 85 15.95 81.09 -31.85
C GLU A 85 14.77 80.28 -31.31
N GLU A 86 13.56 80.48 -31.84
CA GLU A 86 12.43 79.63 -31.49
C GLU A 86 12.66 78.17 -31.90
N GLN A 87 13.21 77.93 -33.11
CA GLN A 87 13.57 76.59 -33.57
C GLN A 87 14.65 75.95 -32.70
N LYS A 88 15.70 76.70 -32.33
CA LYS A 88 16.74 76.21 -31.41
C LYS A 88 16.15 75.82 -30.06
N LYS A 89 15.29 76.67 -29.48
CA LYS A 89 14.63 76.40 -28.21
C LYS A 89 13.78 75.13 -28.27
N MET A 90 12.97 74.98 -29.33
CA MET A 90 12.17 73.77 -29.56
C MET A 90 13.05 72.52 -29.71
N ALA A 91 14.16 72.61 -30.44
CA ALA A 91 15.10 71.51 -30.59
C ALA A 91 15.77 71.11 -29.26
N GLU A 92 16.12 72.08 -28.41
CA GLU A 92 16.66 71.83 -27.08
C GLU A 92 15.63 71.20 -26.13
N ASP A 93 14.39 71.70 -26.14
CA ASP A 93 13.30 71.14 -25.33
C ASP A 93 13.00 69.69 -25.74
N MET A 94 12.90 69.42 -27.05
CA MET A 94 12.78 68.06 -27.61
C MET A 94 13.95 67.15 -27.21
N LYS A 95 15.18 67.68 -27.19
CA LYS A 95 16.35 66.92 -26.74
C LYS A 95 16.26 66.58 -25.26
N ARG A 96 15.86 67.54 -24.41
CA ARG A 96 15.68 67.32 -22.97
C ARG A 96 14.58 66.30 -22.67
N GLU A 97 13.49 66.31 -23.42
CA GLU A 97 12.43 65.29 -23.29
C GLU A 97 12.92 63.90 -23.67
N LYS A 98 13.59 63.76 -24.82
CA LYS A 98 14.18 62.46 -25.24
C LYS A 98 15.19 61.93 -24.22
N GLU A 99 16.00 62.81 -23.62
CA GLU A 99 16.96 62.43 -22.58
C GLU A 99 16.25 61.93 -21.30
N LYS A 100 15.17 62.61 -20.88
CA LYS A 100 14.33 62.15 -19.76
C LYS A 100 13.70 60.79 -20.05
N GLU A 101 13.13 60.60 -21.23
CA GLU A 101 12.55 59.31 -21.64
C GLU A 101 13.60 58.20 -21.66
N LEU A 102 14.78 58.45 -22.25
CA LEU A 102 15.89 57.51 -22.27
C LEU A 102 16.31 57.13 -20.85
N LYS A 103 16.43 58.10 -19.96
CA LYS A 103 16.78 57.87 -18.56
C LYS A 103 15.73 57.00 -17.85
N GLN A 104 14.44 57.31 -18.04
CA GLN A 104 13.35 56.50 -17.48
C GLN A 104 13.35 55.06 -18.01
N ARG A 105 13.54 54.87 -19.32
CA ARG A 105 13.66 53.54 -19.94
C ARG A 105 14.85 52.78 -19.38
N ASN A 106 16.00 53.43 -19.22
CA ASN A 106 17.20 52.81 -18.69
C ASN A 106 17.02 52.40 -17.21
N ASP A 107 16.39 53.25 -16.40
CA ASP A 107 16.07 52.91 -15.01
C ASP A 107 15.08 51.73 -14.92
N ALA A 108 14.08 51.67 -15.80
CA ALA A 108 13.15 50.54 -15.88
C ALA A 108 13.86 49.24 -16.27
N LEU A 109 14.72 49.28 -17.29
CA LEU A 109 15.52 48.13 -17.73
C LEU A 109 16.45 47.64 -16.62
N ARG A 110 17.08 48.56 -15.88
CA ARG A 110 17.95 48.21 -14.77
C ARG A 110 17.21 47.48 -13.65
N ARG A 111 15.98 47.91 -13.33
CA ARG A 111 15.12 47.20 -12.36
C ARG A 111 14.78 45.79 -12.85
N GLN A 112 14.41 45.64 -14.12
CA GLN A 112 14.10 44.33 -14.70
C GLN A 112 15.32 43.39 -14.69
N GLN A 113 16.52 43.89 -15.01
CA GLN A 113 17.75 43.09 -14.94
C GLN A 113 18.03 42.59 -13.52
N GLU A 114 17.85 43.44 -12.52
CA GLU A 114 18.05 43.04 -11.12
C GLU A 114 17.02 42.00 -10.68
N GLU A 115 15.75 42.16 -11.04
CA GLU A 115 14.71 41.18 -10.75
C GLU A 115 15.01 39.81 -11.40
N LEU A 116 15.44 39.81 -12.67
CA LEU A 116 15.84 38.59 -13.36
C LEU A 116 17.06 37.93 -12.71
N ARG A 117 18.02 38.74 -12.23
CA ARG A 117 19.19 38.25 -11.50
C ARG A 117 18.79 37.57 -10.19
N GLN A 118 17.90 38.17 -9.41
CA GLN A 118 17.37 37.61 -8.18
C GLN A 118 16.60 36.30 -8.42
N LYS A 119 15.70 36.29 -9.41
CA LYS A 119 14.97 35.08 -9.81
C LYS A 119 15.91 33.96 -10.26
N THR A 120 16.98 34.29 -10.99
CA THR A 120 18.01 33.32 -11.41
C THR A 120 18.74 32.72 -10.21
N GLN A 121 19.09 33.54 -9.21
CA GLN A 121 19.71 33.05 -7.97
C GLN A 121 18.75 32.13 -7.19
N GLN A 122 17.47 32.50 -7.05
CA GLN A 122 16.45 31.66 -6.42
C GLN A 122 16.30 30.32 -7.13
N ILE A 123 16.25 30.32 -8.46
CA ILE A 123 16.18 29.08 -9.26
C ILE A 123 17.40 28.20 -8.99
N ASN A 124 18.60 28.78 -8.88
CA ASN A 124 19.81 28.00 -8.59
C ASN A 124 19.79 27.39 -7.18
N VAL A 125 19.29 28.11 -6.18
CA VAL A 125 19.08 27.58 -4.81
C VAL A 125 18.07 26.42 -4.84
N LEU A 126 16.92 26.60 -5.50
CA LEU A 126 15.92 25.55 -5.64
C LEU A 126 16.45 24.32 -6.39
N LYS A 127 17.28 24.52 -7.44
CA LYS A 127 17.96 23.43 -8.15
C LYS A 127 18.93 22.66 -7.24
N GLN A 128 19.66 23.35 -6.36
CA GLN A 128 20.53 22.69 -5.39
C GLN A 128 19.72 21.87 -4.38
N GLN A 129 18.64 22.43 -3.84
CA GLN A 129 17.73 21.72 -2.93
C GLN A 129 17.08 20.50 -3.59
N SER A 130 16.64 20.63 -4.85
CA SER A 130 16.08 19.52 -5.62
C SER A 130 17.09 18.39 -5.82
N ARG A 131 18.36 18.71 -6.11
CA ARG A 131 19.43 17.69 -6.20
C ARG A 131 19.66 16.99 -4.86
N TYR A 132 19.78 17.74 -3.77
CA TYR A 132 19.96 17.18 -2.43
C TYR A 132 18.81 16.24 -2.04
N LEU A 133 17.56 16.67 -2.21
CA LEU A 133 16.40 15.85 -1.91
C LEU A 133 16.34 14.58 -2.78
N LYS A 134 16.72 14.68 -4.06
CA LYS A 134 16.80 13.51 -4.95
C LYS A 134 17.84 12.51 -4.48
N GLU A 135 19.03 12.97 -4.10
CA GLU A 135 20.10 12.12 -3.55
C GLU A 135 19.65 11.46 -2.24
N GLN A 136 18.98 12.20 -1.35
CA GLN A 136 18.45 11.67 -0.10
C GLN A 136 17.40 10.57 -0.31
N VAL A 137 16.46 10.77 -1.25
CA VAL A 137 15.45 9.76 -1.60
C VAL A 137 16.09 8.52 -2.21
N CYS A 138 17.10 8.69 -3.08
CA CYS A 138 17.83 7.56 -3.65
C CYS A 138 18.58 6.76 -2.57
N ALA A 139 19.23 7.43 -1.63
CA ALA A 139 19.93 6.79 -0.52
C ALA A 139 18.96 6.00 0.38
N GLN A 140 17.84 6.61 0.77
CA GLN A 140 16.81 5.95 1.58
C GLN A 140 16.18 4.75 0.84
N SER A 141 15.92 4.88 -0.46
CA SER A 141 15.39 3.79 -1.27
C SER A 141 16.35 2.60 -1.30
N LEU A 142 17.65 2.85 -1.45
CA LEU A 142 18.68 1.82 -1.43
C LEU A 142 18.77 1.13 -0.07
N GLU A 143 18.69 1.89 1.02
CA GLU A 143 18.69 1.38 2.39
C GLU A 143 17.45 0.51 2.69
N ILE A 144 16.26 0.96 2.27
CA ILE A 144 15.03 0.16 2.39
C ILE A 144 15.16 -1.14 1.59
N ALA A 145 15.68 -1.07 0.37
CA ALA A 145 15.86 -2.25 -0.48
C ALA A 145 16.87 -3.24 0.10
N SER A 146 17.96 -2.78 0.72
CA SER A 146 18.93 -3.66 1.36
C SER A 146 18.37 -4.28 2.64
N ARG A 147 17.69 -3.50 3.48
CA ARG A 147 17.00 -3.99 4.70
C ARG A 147 15.91 -5.00 4.36
N ARG A 148 15.17 -4.78 3.28
CA ARG A 148 14.16 -5.72 2.80
C ARG A 148 14.79 -7.04 2.38
N ARG A 149 15.85 -7.00 1.56
CA ARG A 149 16.57 -8.20 1.12
C ARG A 149 17.14 -9.00 2.30
N THR A 150 17.71 -8.35 3.30
CA THR A 150 18.23 -9.06 4.47
C THR A 150 17.11 -9.73 5.29
N ALA A 151 15.96 -9.05 5.47
CA ALA A 151 14.80 -9.63 6.14
C ALA A 151 14.20 -10.81 5.36
N GLU A 152 14.08 -10.70 4.03
CA GLU A 152 13.60 -11.77 3.15
C GLU A 152 14.53 -13.00 3.24
N ASN A 153 15.85 -12.81 3.12
CA ASN A 153 16.82 -13.89 3.25
C ASN A 153 16.75 -14.58 4.63
N TYR A 154 16.56 -13.81 5.70
CA TYR A 154 16.42 -14.36 7.05
C TYR A 154 15.14 -15.20 7.18
N MET A 155 14.01 -14.69 6.69
CA MET A 155 12.73 -15.41 6.69
C MET A 155 12.79 -16.69 5.84
N GLU A 156 13.43 -16.63 4.67
CA GLU A 156 13.61 -17.79 3.80
C GLU A 156 14.45 -18.88 4.49
N MET A 157 15.55 -18.50 5.14
CA MET A 157 16.37 -19.43 5.91
C MET A 157 15.58 -20.10 7.04
N GLN A 158 14.76 -19.33 7.79
CA GLN A 158 13.91 -19.86 8.85
C GLN A 158 12.84 -20.82 8.30
N LEU A 159 12.22 -20.47 7.16
CA LEU A 159 11.23 -21.32 6.51
C LEU A 159 11.86 -22.65 6.06
N GLN A 160 13.05 -22.61 5.45
CA GLN A 160 13.75 -23.82 5.04
C GLN A 160 14.13 -24.72 6.23
N LEU A 161 14.50 -24.12 7.37
CA LEU A 161 14.79 -24.87 8.59
C LEU A 161 13.52 -25.57 9.11
N ALA A 162 12.43 -24.82 9.26
CA ALA A 162 11.15 -25.37 9.70
C ALA A 162 10.65 -26.48 8.77
N GLN A 163 10.72 -26.28 7.44
CA GLN A 163 10.36 -27.30 6.45
C GLN A 163 11.19 -28.59 6.60
N LYS A 164 12.49 -28.48 6.89
CA LYS A 164 13.33 -29.67 7.12
C LYS A 164 12.92 -30.42 8.38
N GLU A 165 12.55 -29.71 9.44
CA GLU A 165 12.07 -30.31 10.68
C GLU A 165 10.71 -30.99 10.50
N THR A 166 9.78 -30.35 9.79
CA THR A 166 8.47 -30.95 9.49
C THR A 166 8.61 -32.21 8.64
N ILE A 167 9.43 -32.19 7.58
CA ILE A 167 9.68 -33.38 6.75
C ILE A 167 10.27 -34.52 7.58
N LYS A 168 11.18 -34.23 8.52
CA LYS A 168 11.73 -35.26 9.42
C LYS A 168 10.66 -35.84 10.33
N ALA A 169 9.81 -34.99 10.91
CA ALA A 169 8.72 -35.43 11.78
C ALA A 169 7.67 -36.25 11.01
N GLU A 170 7.32 -35.83 9.79
CA GLU A 170 6.41 -36.55 8.89
C GLU A 170 6.92 -37.95 8.58
N LYS A 171 8.20 -38.10 8.22
CA LYS A 171 8.81 -39.42 7.98
C LYS A 171 8.71 -40.35 9.18
N VAL A 172 8.99 -39.84 10.39
CA VAL A 172 8.89 -40.63 11.63
C VAL A 172 7.45 -41.09 11.87
N LEU A 173 6.46 -40.22 11.64
CA LEU A 173 5.06 -40.59 11.76
C LEU A 173 4.63 -41.61 10.70
N GLU A 174 5.12 -41.48 9.47
CA GLU A 174 4.86 -42.42 8.38
C GLU A 174 5.42 -43.81 8.69
N GLU A 175 6.65 -43.89 9.18
CA GLU A 175 7.27 -45.15 9.64
C GLU A 175 6.47 -45.81 10.78
N GLN A 176 5.98 -45.01 11.75
CA GLN A 176 5.13 -45.51 12.84
C GLN A 176 3.77 -46.03 12.33
N LEU A 177 3.15 -45.31 11.39
CA LEU A 177 1.89 -45.74 10.78
C LEU A 177 2.06 -47.05 10.02
N GLU A 178 3.14 -47.22 9.25
CA GLU A 178 3.45 -48.48 8.59
C GLU A 178 3.65 -49.64 9.58
N LEU A 179 4.35 -49.39 10.68
CA LEU A 179 4.56 -50.40 11.73
C LEU A 179 3.23 -50.84 12.35
N LEU A 180 2.39 -49.88 12.75
CA LEU A 180 1.07 -50.17 13.32
C LEU A 180 0.17 -50.90 12.34
N GLN A 181 0.21 -50.53 11.04
CA GLN A 181 -0.53 -51.25 10.01
C GLN A 181 -0.07 -52.70 9.86
N LYS A 182 1.25 -52.97 9.92
CA LYS A 182 1.79 -54.34 9.90
C LYS A 182 1.33 -55.14 11.12
N GLN A 183 1.41 -54.55 12.31
CA GLN A 183 0.94 -55.18 13.55
C GLN A 183 -0.56 -55.48 13.51
N LEU A 184 -1.38 -54.53 13.04
CA LEU A 184 -2.82 -54.72 12.91
C LEU A 184 -3.18 -55.86 11.94
N LYS A 185 -2.49 -55.94 10.79
CA LYS A 185 -2.71 -57.05 9.83
C LYS A 185 -2.37 -58.41 10.43
N GLU A 186 -1.29 -58.47 11.21
CA GLU A 186 -0.87 -59.70 11.87
C GLU A 186 -1.84 -60.11 13.00
N GLU A 187 -2.29 -59.16 13.82
CA GLU A 187 -3.33 -59.40 14.83
C GLU A 187 -4.63 -59.91 14.21
N VAL A 188 -5.06 -59.32 13.08
CA VAL A 188 -6.23 -59.81 12.33
C VAL A 188 -6.00 -61.25 11.85
N ARG A 189 -4.82 -61.56 11.28
CA ARG A 189 -4.46 -62.92 10.82
C ARG A 189 -4.51 -63.93 11.96
N ILE A 190 -3.86 -63.63 13.09
CA ILE A 190 -3.83 -64.50 14.28
C ILE A 190 -5.23 -64.69 14.85
N HIS A 191 -6.03 -63.62 14.90
CA HIS A 191 -7.42 -63.69 15.35
C HIS A 191 -8.25 -64.62 14.46
N GLU A 192 -8.16 -64.49 13.14
CA GLU A 192 -8.83 -65.38 12.19
C GLU A 192 -8.40 -66.85 12.35
N GLU A 193 -7.10 -67.10 12.54
CA GLU A 193 -6.56 -68.45 12.80
C GLU A 193 -7.07 -69.03 14.13
N SER A 194 -7.13 -68.20 15.17
CA SER A 194 -7.66 -68.58 16.49
C SER A 194 -9.15 -68.92 16.42
N VAL A 195 -9.94 -68.12 15.70
CA VAL A 195 -11.36 -68.39 15.46
C VAL A 195 -11.55 -69.71 14.73
N LYS A 196 -10.80 -69.95 13.65
CA LYS A 196 -10.83 -71.23 12.90
C LYS A 196 -10.46 -72.41 13.80
N PHE A 197 -9.42 -72.28 14.62
CA PHE A 197 -9.01 -73.32 15.56
C PHE A 197 -10.12 -73.66 16.56
N LEU A 198 -10.75 -72.65 17.16
CA LEU A 198 -11.85 -72.84 18.11
C LEU A 198 -13.09 -73.46 17.44
N GLN A 199 -13.43 -73.03 16.23
CA GLN A 199 -14.52 -73.63 15.44
C GLN A 199 -14.26 -75.12 15.17
N ASN A 200 -13.06 -75.47 14.73
CA ASN A 200 -12.67 -76.87 14.50
C ASN A 200 -12.79 -77.71 15.78
N GLN A 201 -12.35 -77.19 16.94
CA GLN A 201 -12.51 -77.87 18.23
C GLN A 201 -13.98 -78.07 18.61
N GLN A 202 -14.81 -77.05 18.41
CA GLN A 202 -16.25 -77.13 18.66
C GLN A 202 -16.91 -78.19 17.78
N GLU A 203 -16.55 -78.27 16.49
CA GLU A 203 -17.06 -79.29 15.57
C GLU A 203 -16.68 -80.71 16.01
N VAL A 204 -15.42 -80.94 16.40
CA VAL A 204 -14.96 -82.25 16.90
C VAL A 204 -15.72 -82.65 18.17
N LEU A 205 -15.87 -81.74 19.13
CA LEU A 205 -16.63 -82.00 20.35
C LEU A 205 -18.11 -82.26 20.06
N GLN A 206 -18.69 -81.54 19.12
CA GLN A 206 -20.08 -81.74 18.69
C GLN A 206 -20.27 -83.11 18.02
N GLN A 207 -19.34 -83.53 17.18
CA GLN A 207 -19.34 -84.87 16.57
C GLN A 207 -19.23 -85.97 17.63
N GLN A 208 -18.31 -85.83 18.60
CA GLN A 208 -18.19 -86.78 19.72
C GLN A 208 -19.49 -86.84 20.51
N LEU A 209 -20.08 -85.70 20.87
CA LEU A 209 -21.34 -85.65 21.60
C LEU A 209 -22.47 -86.36 20.84
N GLN A 210 -22.56 -86.16 19.51
CA GLN A 210 -23.53 -86.86 18.66
C GLN A 210 -23.30 -88.38 18.66
N GLN A 211 -22.05 -88.83 18.57
CA GLN A 211 -21.71 -90.25 18.66
C GLN A 211 -22.14 -90.84 20.02
N TRP A 212 -21.82 -90.17 21.13
CA TRP A 212 -22.23 -90.60 22.47
C TRP A 212 -23.75 -90.66 22.62
N GLN A 213 -24.48 -89.68 22.07
CA GLN A 213 -25.94 -89.68 22.05
C GLN A 213 -26.49 -90.86 21.27
N GLN A 214 -25.96 -91.14 20.08
CA GLN A 214 -26.37 -92.29 19.25
C GLN A 214 -26.11 -93.62 19.96
N LEU A 215 -24.93 -93.81 20.54
CA LEU A 215 -24.60 -95.01 21.32
C LEU A 215 -25.55 -95.19 22.51
N THR A 216 -25.89 -94.10 23.19
CA THR A 216 -26.81 -94.15 24.34
C THR A 216 -28.22 -94.54 23.90
N ILE A 217 -28.71 -94.00 22.77
CA ILE A 217 -30.01 -94.38 22.20
C ILE A 217 -30.02 -95.86 21.83
N GLN A 218 -28.99 -96.35 21.12
CA GLN A 218 -28.87 -97.76 20.75
C GLN A 218 -28.88 -98.68 21.99
N MET A 219 -28.09 -98.35 23.02
CA MET A 219 -28.10 -99.13 24.27
C MET A 219 -29.46 -99.11 24.96
N LEU A 220 -30.18 -97.98 24.95
CA LEU A 220 -31.53 -97.88 25.50
C LEU A 220 -32.51 -98.75 24.72
N GLU A 221 -32.47 -98.72 23.39
CA GLU A 221 -33.29 -99.57 22.52
C GLU A 221 -33.00 -101.06 22.74
N GLU A 222 -31.72 -101.44 22.82
CA GLU A 222 -31.31 -102.82 23.16
C GLU A 222 -31.83 -103.24 24.54
N LYS A 223 -31.74 -102.37 25.54
CA LYS A 223 -32.25 -102.64 26.89
C LYS A 223 -33.77 -102.74 26.91
N GLU A 224 -34.47 -101.90 26.15
CA GLU A 224 -35.92 -101.96 25.98
C GLU A 224 -36.33 -103.26 25.28
N GLN A 225 -35.63 -103.68 24.22
CA GLN A 225 -35.86 -104.97 23.57
C GLN A 225 -35.60 -106.15 24.51
N GLN A 226 -34.54 -106.09 25.32
CA GLN A 226 -34.26 -107.09 26.36
C GLN A 226 -35.40 -107.15 27.38
N LEU A 227 -35.87 -106.00 27.88
CA LEU A 227 -37.00 -105.91 28.80
C LEU A 227 -38.28 -106.46 28.18
N ASN A 228 -38.58 -106.10 26.93
CA ASN A 228 -39.75 -106.60 26.21
C ASN A 228 -39.66 -108.12 26.00
N SER A 229 -38.50 -108.66 25.64
CA SER A 229 -38.28 -110.11 25.54
C SER A 229 -38.49 -110.84 26.87
N VAL A 230 -37.97 -110.29 27.97
CA VAL A 230 -38.18 -110.84 29.32
C VAL A 230 -39.65 -110.74 29.72
N SER A 231 -40.30 -109.60 29.45
CA SER A 231 -41.73 -109.40 29.71
C SER A 231 -42.59 -110.37 28.91
N CYS A 232 -42.36 -110.54 27.60
CA CYS A 232 -43.05 -111.53 26.78
C CYS A 232 -42.83 -112.95 27.30
N LYS A 233 -41.60 -113.33 27.68
CA LYS A 233 -41.33 -114.63 28.32
C LYS A 233 -42.10 -114.77 29.64
N GLN A 234 -42.18 -113.72 30.43
CA GLN A 234 -42.91 -113.69 31.69
C GLN A 234 -44.42 -113.80 31.46
N THR A 235 -44.98 -113.10 30.46
CA THR A 235 -46.39 -113.19 30.06
C THR A 235 -46.71 -114.59 29.54
N VAL A 236 -45.89 -115.18 28.65
CA VAL A 236 -46.08 -116.56 28.19
C VAL A 236 -46.00 -117.55 29.36
N ASN A 237 -45.14 -117.30 30.34
CA ASN A 237 -45.08 -118.13 31.56
C ASN A 237 -46.33 -117.94 32.42
N TRP A 238 -46.82 -116.71 32.60
CA TRP A 238 -48.09 -116.42 33.26
C TRP A 238 -49.29 -117.05 32.54
N ASP A 239 -49.33 -117.02 31.21
CA ASP A 239 -50.35 -117.65 30.38
C ASP A 239 -50.30 -119.17 30.56
N LYS A 240 -49.12 -119.79 30.52
CA LYS A 240 -48.96 -121.23 30.84
C LYS A 240 -49.38 -121.56 32.26
N LEU A 241 -49.01 -120.75 33.26
CA LEU A 241 -49.38 -120.96 34.66
C LEU A 241 -50.89 -120.77 34.87
N SER A 242 -51.52 -119.82 34.17
CA SER A 242 -52.96 -119.60 34.23
C SER A 242 -53.75 -120.62 33.40
N GLU A 243 -53.18 -121.18 32.33
CA GLU A 243 -53.69 -122.37 31.64
C GLU A 243 -53.56 -123.64 32.50
N MET A 244 -52.43 -123.82 33.21
CA MET A 244 -52.27 -124.90 34.18
C MET A 244 -53.25 -124.74 35.35
N ARG A 245 -53.49 -123.51 35.81
CA ARG A 245 -54.53 -123.20 36.80
C ARG A 245 -55.93 -123.44 36.25
N ARG A 246 -56.20 -123.16 34.96
CA ARG A 246 -57.47 -123.48 34.29
C ARG A 246 -57.69 -124.98 34.06
N LYS A 247 -56.62 -125.78 34.04
CA LYS A 247 -56.67 -127.26 33.91
C LYS A 247 -56.59 -128.00 35.26
N GLY A 248 -56.39 -127.29 36.37
CA GLY A 248 -56.34 -127.81 37.74
C GLY A 248 -57.50 -127.32 38.59
N ASP A 249 -58.71 -127.64 38.12
CA ASP A 249 -60.03 -127.55 38.76
C ASP A 249 -60.78 -126.21 38.78
N GLY A 250 -62.07 -126.31 38.45
CA GLY A 250 -63.04 -125.22 38.49
C GLY A 250 -63.65 -124.99 39.87
N ALA A 251 -64.03 -123.71 40.07
CA ALA A 251 -65.03 -123.16 40.99
C ALA A 251 -64.68 -123.15 42.49
N ASP A 252 -64.93 -122.11 43.29
CA ASP A 252 -65.55 -120.79 43.08
C ASP A 252 -65.37 -119.92 44.36
N ARG A 253 -65.30 -118.59 44.17
CA ARG A 253 -65.76 -117.45 45.05
C ARG A 253 -65.24 -117.36 46.51
N ASP A 254 -65.15 -116.21 47.19
CA ASP A 254 -65.72 -114.85 47.16
C ASP A 254 -64.77 -114.00 48.06
N GLY A 255 -64.36 -112.76 47.75
CA GLY A 255 -65.10 -111.55 48.07
C GLY A 255 -64.38 -110.70 49.15
N GLY A 256 -64.25 -109.38 48.93
CA GLY A 256 -64.13 -108.40 50.03
C GLY A 256 -62.86 -107.53 50.16
N GLN A 257 -62.92 -106.36 49.50
CA GLN A 257 -62.58 -104.99 49.98
C GLN A 257 -61.39 -104.70 50.94
N GLY A 258 -60.61 -103.67 50.58
CA GLY A 258 -60.14 -102.67 51.54
C GLY A 258 -58.74 -102.08 51.32
N GLY A 259 -58.68 -100.79 50.95
CA GLY A 259 -57.79 -99.85 51.65
C GLY A 259 -56.46 -99.43 51.00
N ALA A 260 -56.52 -98.31 50.28
CA ALA A 260 -55.70 -97.10 50.43
C ALA A 260 -54.16 -97.18 50.64
N GLY A 261 -53.44 -96.45 49.77
CA GLY A 261 -52.05 -96.07 49.95
C GLY A 261 -51.64 -95.07 48.88
N GLU A 262 -52.08 -93.82 49.03
CA GLU A 262 -51.65 -92.64 48.29
C GLU A 262 -50.13 -92.46 48.32
N ASN A 263 -49.53 -92.03 47.20
CA ASN A 263 -48.77 -90.78 47.11
C ASN A 263 -48.18 -90.60 45.69
N ALA A 264 -48.86 -89.80 44.87
CA ALA A 264 -48.19 -88.88 43.95
C ALA A 264 -47.80 -87.60 44.75
N PRO A 265 -47.23 -86.54 44.16
CA PRO A 265 -46.19 -86.41 43.14
C PRO A 265 -45.07 -85.45 43.63
N THR A 266 -44.03 -85.18 42.84
CA THR A 266 -43.61 -83.78 42.65
C THR A 266 -42.89 -83.62 41.33
N ALA A 267 -43.62 -83.01 40.40
CA ALA A 267 -43.03 -82.28 39.30
C ALA A 267 -42.23 -81.10 39.87
N GLY A 268 -40.95 -81.02 39.51
CA GLY A 268 -40.14 -79.82 39.61
C GLY A 268 -39.70 -79.40 38.21
N ARG A 269 -40.61 -78.78 37.45
CA ARG A 269 -40.24 -77.99 36.27
C ARG A 269 -39.42 -76.79 36.74
N GLY A 270 -38.21 -76.65 36.22
CA GLY A 270 -37.39 -75.44 36.33
C GLY A 270 -36.78 -75.11 34.98
N ARG A 271 -37.54 -74.39 34.15
CA ARG A 271 -37.08 -73.68 32.94
C ARG A 271 -35.92 -72.75 33.36
N SER A 272 -34.76 -72.83 32.71
CA SER A 272 -34.41 -72.11 31.49
C SER A 272 -34.28 -70.58 31.66
N CYS A 273 -33.08 -70.11 31.30
CA CYS A 273 -32.74 -68.87 30.58
C CYS A 273 -32.30 -67.59 31.35
N TYR A 274 -31.06 -67.22 31.02
CA TYR A 274 -30.50 -65.87 30.79
C TYR A 274 -30.52 -64.82 31.91
N LYS A 275 -29.32 -64.33 32.30
CA LYS A 275 -28.65 -63.12 31.74
C LYS A 275 -27.70 -62.51 32.80
N ALA A 276 -26.44 -62.30 32.41
CA ALA A 276 -25.59 -61.23 32.93
C ALA A 276 -26.07 -59.87 32.32
N PRO A 277 -25.75 -58.68 32.87
CA PRO A 277 -24.36 -58.19 33.00
C PRO A 277 -24.03 -57.32 34.24
N GLY A 278 -22.73 -57.32 34.60
CA GLY A 278 -22.08 -56.31 35.46
C GLY A 278 -21.76 -55.01 34.71
N LEU A 279 -21.80 -53.87 35.41
CA LEU A 279 -20.64 -53.10 35.91
C LEU A 279 -19.72 -52.56 34.78
N VAL A 280 -19.89 -51.30 34.38
CA VAL A 280 -19.23 -50.06 34.89
C VAL A 280 -17.81 -49.87 34.34
N GLU A 281 -17.60 -48.81 33.55
CA GLU A 281 -16.51 -47.82 33.68
C GLU A 281 -16.68 -46.71 32.62
N ARG A 282 -17.01 -45.49 33.06
CA ARG A 282 -16.15 -44.28 33.06
C ARG A 282 -15.44 -43.97 31.74
N LEU A 283 -15.95 -42.94 31.04
CA LEU A 283 -15.15 -42.13 30.12
C LEU A 283 -15.14 -40.68 30.59
N HIS A 284 -13.96 -40.22 31.00
CA HIS A 284 -13.56 -38.82 31.09
C HIS A 284 -13.38 -38.26 29.67
N GLY A 285 -13.76 -36.99 29.46
CA GLY A 285 -13.61 -36.29 28.19
C GLY A 285 -12.21 -35.71 27.96
N PRO A 286 -11.97 -35.05 26.80
CA PRO A 286 -10.81 -34.19 26.62
C PRO A 286 -11.19 -32.70 26.63
N GLN A 287 -10.46 -31.96 27.44
CA GLN A 287 -10.32 -30.50 27.38
C GLN A 287 -9.67 -30.08 26.06
N ARG A 288 -10.14 -28.98 25.45
CA ARG A 288 -9.41 -28.27 24.39
C ARG A 288 -8.43 -27.26 25.02
N PRO A 289 -7.20 -27.11 24.49
CA PRO A 289 -6.36 -25.96 24.77
C PRO A 289 -6.70 -24.76 23.88
N ARG A 290 -6.24 -23.59 24.33
CA ARG A 290 -6.34 -22.27 23.72
C ARG A 290 -5.66 -22.18 22.36
#